data_AF-A0AAD5TXZ3-F1
#
_entry.id   AF-A0AAD5TXZ3-F1
#
_cell.length_a   1.000
_cell.length_b   1.000
_cell.length_c   1.000
_cell.angle_alpha   90.00
_cell.angle_beta   90.00
_cell.angle_gamma   90.00
#
_symmetry.space_group_name_H-M   'P 1'
#
loop_
_entity.id
_entity.type
_entity.pdbx_description
1 polymer ?
#
loop_
_entity_poly.entity_id
_entity_poly.type
_entity_poly.pdbx_seq_one_letter_code
_entity_poly.pdbx_strand_id
1 'polypeptide(L)'
;MLLTYPNKTTYEAINGTEQKIPYVRMATWGAVGVFTIAFAMGLQRRPIYDKPYQHVIGGLIYAGIGYKVHFWQMGNLNKLEKNRDRLVKRRMMRLLAEQEKETM
;
A
#
# COMPACT_ATOMS: atom_id res chain seq x y z
N MET A 1 26.64 -23.38 10.02
CA MET A 1 25.60 -22.47 10.56
C MET A 1 24.49 -22.37 9.51
N LEU A 2 23.34 -23.01 9.73
CA LEU A 2 22.24 -23.02 8.76
C LEU A 2 21.58 -21.64 8.74
N LEU A 3 21.81 -20.87 7.68
CA LEU A 3 21.11 -19.62 7.41
C LEU A 3 19.66 -19.95 7.02
N THR A 4 18.81 -20.13 8.04
CA THR A 4 17.37 -20.31 7.84
C THR A 4 16.81 -19.01 7.27
N TYR A 5 16.56 -18.99 5.96
CA TYR A 5 15.81 -17.94 5.30
C TYR A 5 14.43 -17.82 5.94
N PRO A 6 13.95 -16.60 6.28
CA PRO A 6 12.54 -16.46 6.61
C PRO A 6 11.76 -16.78 5.33
N ASN A 7 10.89 -17.78 5.44
CA ASN A 7 10.04 -18.33 4.40
C ASN A 7 9.14 -17.23 3.81
N LYS A 8 8.82 -17.33 2.51
CA LYS A 8 7.94 -16.40 1.78
C LYS A 8 6.63 -16.14 2.53
N THR A 9 6.11 -17.16 3.23
CA THR A 9 4.92 -17.09 4.08
C THR A 9 5.01 -16.07 5.22
N THR A 10 6.19 -15.76 5.76
CA THR A 10 6.33 -14.80 6.87
C THR A 10 6.12 -13.36 6.40
N TYR A 11 6.45 -13.03 5.15
CA TYR A 11 6.23 -11.69 4.58
C TYR A 11 4.81 -11.53 4.04
N GLU A 12 4.24 -12.60 3.50
CA GLU A 12 2.82 -12.65 3.14
C GLU A 12 1.91 -12.55 4.38
N ALA A 13 2.33 -13.02 5.56
CA ALA A 13 1.55 -12.88 6.79
C ALA A 13 1.52 -11.45 7.35
N ILE A 14 2.59 -10.67 7.16
CA ILE A 14 2.69 -9.28 7.63
C ILE A 14 2.04 -8.32 6.62
N ASN A 15 2.18 -8.58 5.31
CA ASN A 15 1.57 -7.75 4.25
C ASN A 15 0.16 -8.22 3.85
N GLY A 16 -0.19 -9.48 4.09
CA GLY A 16 -1.47 -10.09 3.68
C GLY A 16 -2.68 -9.61 4.47
N THR A 17 -2.47 -8.89 5.57
CA THR A 17 -3.53 -8.14 6.27
C THR A 17 -3.73 -6.75 5.68
N GLU A 18 -2.67 -6.07 5.21
CA GLU A 18 -2.74 -4.76 4.55
C GLU A 18 -3.27 -4.81 3.11
N GLN A 19 -3.03 -5.92 2.41
CA GLN A 19 -3.32 -6.07 0.98
C GLN A 19 -4.81 -6.30 0.68
N LYS A 20 -5.62 -6.66 1.70
CA LYS A 20 -6.90 -7.34 1.46
C LYS A 20 -8.15 -6.49 1.34
N ILE A 21 -8.12 -5.17 1.62
CA ILE A 21 -9.38 -4.42 1.63
C ILE A 21 -9.28 -3.11 0.85
N PRO A 22 -9.32 -3.16 -0.50
CA PRO A 22 -9.38 -1.95 -1.34
C PRO A 22 -10.54 -1.04 -0.92
N TYR A 23 -11.64 -1.62 -0.44
CA TYR A 23 -12.82 -0.91 0.05
C TYR A 23 -12.55 -0.05 1.28
N VAL A 24 -11.70 -0.48 2.22
CA VAL A 24 -11.39 0.32 3.42
C VAL A 24 -10.60 1.56 3.03
N ARG A 25 -9.60 1.41 2.15
CA ARG A 25 -8.84 2.57 1.66
C ARG A 25 -9.72 3.53 0.85
N MET A 26 -10.55 3.01 -0.06
CA MET A 26 -11.52 3.83 -0.78
C MET A 26 -12.49 4.55 0.17
N ALA A 27 -13.00 3.87 1.18
CA ALA A 27 -13.91 4.43 2.16
C ALA A 27 -13.24 5.52 3.02
N THR A 28 -12.00 5.29 3.47
CA THR A 28 -11.21 6.30 4.20
C THR A 28 -10.99 7.54 3.34
N TRP A 29 -10.58 7.36 2.08
CA TRP A 29 -10.41 8.48 1.16
C TRP A 29 -11.75 9.18 0.88
N GLY A 30 -12.83 8.43 0.68
CA GLY A 30 -14.16 8.98 0.50
C GLY A 30 -14.63 9.81 1.70
N ALA A 31 -14.37 9.33 2.93
CA ALA A 31 -14.66 10.08 4.15
C ALA A 31 -13.87 11.39 4.23
N VAL A 32 -12.60 11.40 3.80
CA VAL A 32 -11.80 12.63 3.68
C VAL A 32 -12.43 13.60 2.67
N GLY A 33 -12.98 13.11 1.56
CA GLY A 33 -13.68 13.92 0.57
C GLY A 33 -14.97 14.55 1.11
N VAL A 34 -15.77 13.79 1.85
CA VAL A 34 -16.96 14.30 2.54
C VAL A 34 -16.56 15.35 3.58
N PHE A 35 -15.52 15.06 4.37
CA PHE A 35 -15.02 15.99 5.38
C PHE A 35 -14.50 17.30 4.78
N THR A 36 -13.73 17.25 3.68
CA THR A 36 -13.20 18.47 3.04
C THR A 36 -14.32 19.38 2.53
N ILE A 37 -15.40 18.82 2.01
CA ILE A 37 -16.57 19.60 1.58
C ILE A 37 -17.32 20.19 2.78
N ALA A 38 -17.55 19.39 3.83
CA ALA A 38 -18.15 19.90 5.06
C ALA A 38 -17.32 21.02 5.71
N PHE A 39 -16.00 20.86 5.73
CA PHE A 39 -15.06 21.85 6.24
C PHE A 39 -15.07 23.13 5.39
N ALA A 40 -15.10 23.01 4.06
CA ALA A 40 -15.20 24.16 3.16
C ALA A 40 -16.52 24.94 3.36
N MET A 41 -17.63 24.25 3.59
CA MET A 41 -18.91 24.90 3.90
C MET A 41 -18.90 25.59 5.27
N GLY A 42 -18.25 24.99 6.26
CA GLY A 42 -18.00 25.62 7.55
C GLY A 42 -17.22 26.94 7.42
N LEU A 43 -16.17 26.96 6.60
CA LEU A 43 -15.42 28.17 6.28
C LEU A 43 -16.26 29.24 5.56
N GLN A 44 -17.17 28.82 4.69
CA GLN A 44 -18.10 29.72 3.99
C GLN A 44 -19.27 30.20 4.85
N ARG A 45 -19.34 29.79 6.14
CA ARG A 45 -20.48 30.02 7.04
C ARG A 45 -21.82 29.58 6.45
N ARG A 46 -21.80 28.54 5.60
CA ARG A 46 -23.00 27.95 5.00
C ARG A 46 -23.46 26.73 5.80
N PRO A 47 -24.77 26.45 5.87
CA PRO A 47 -25.26 25.25 6.52
C PRO A 47 -24.68 23.99 5.83
N ILE A 48 -24.15 23.07 6.63
CA ILE A 48 -23.40 21.89 6.17
C ILE A 48 -24.27 20.97 5.28
N TYR A 49 -25.60 21.05 5.42
CA TYR A 49 -26.55 20.20 4.70
C TYR A 49 -27.32 20.92 3.60
N ASP A 50 -26.91 22.13 3.20
CA ASP A 50 -27.57 22.90 2.15
C ASP A 50 -27.55 22.16 0.79
N LYS A 51 -26.44 21.45 0.52
CA LYS A 51 -26.21 20.72 -0.75
C LYS A 51 -25.66 19.32 -0.50
N PRO A 52 -26.49 18.36 -0.05
CA PRO A 52 -26.03 17.04 0.34
C PRO A 52 -25.39 16.25 -0.82
N TYR A 53 -25.82 16.51 -2.05
CA TYR A 53 -25.24 15.90 -3.25
C TYR A 53 -23.76 16.28 -3.45
N GLN A 54 -23.31 17.44 -2.97
CA GLN A 54 -21.91 17.84 -3.10
C GLN A 54 -21.01 16.94 -2.26
N HIS A 55 -21.43 16.57 -1.05
CA HIS A 55 -20.70 15.61 -0.21
C HIS A 55 -20.55 14.25 -0.88
N VAL A 56 -21.62 13.76 -1.52
CA VAL A 56 -21.60 12.49 -2.25
C VAL A 56 -20.61 12.57 -3.42
N ILE A 57 -20.66 13.64 -4.20
CA ILE A 57 -19.73 13.85 -5.32
C ILE A 57 -18.28 13.94 -4.82
N GLY A 58 -18.01 14.70 -3.76
CA GLY A 58 -16.69 14.79 -3.16
C GLY A 58 -16.18 13.46 -2.63
N GLY A 59 -17.04 12.72 -1.93
CA GLY A 59 -16.73 11.37 -1.46
C GLY A 59 -16.35 10.44 -2.61
N LEU A 60 -17.10 10.47 -3.72
CA LEU A 60 -16.80 9.68 -4.91
C LEU A 60 -15.48 10.11 -5.59
N ILE A 61 -15.22 11.41 -5.73
CA ILE A 61 -13.97 11.93 -6.31
C ILE A 61 -12.77 11.43 -5.49
N TYR A 62 -12.81 11.62 -4.17
CA TYR A 62 -11.71 11.20 -3.31
C TYR A 62 -11.59 9.69 -3.20
N ALA A 63 -12.69 8.94 -3.18
CA ALA A 63 -12.64 7.48 -3.26
C ALA A 63 -11.97 7.00 -4.56
N GLY A 64 -12.23 7.66 -5.69
CA GLY A 64 -11.55 7.42 -6.96
C GLY A 64 -10.05 7.72 -6.91
N ILE A 65 -9.64 8.79 -6.20
CA ILE A 65 -8.22 9.08 -5.93
C ILE A 65 -7.60 7.96 -5.08
N GLY A 66 -8.27 7.55 -4.01
CA GLY A 66 -7.83 6.47 -3.13
C GLY A 66 -7.61 5.15 -3.89
N TYR A 67 -8.48 4.84 -4.85
CA TYR A 67 -8.30 3.70 -5.75
C TYR A 67 -7.01 3.79 -6.57
N LYS A 68 -6.76 4.94 -7.22
CA LYS A 68 -5.53 5.13 -8.01
C LYS A 68 -4.27 5.02 -7.15
N VAL A 69 -4.28 5.64 -5.96
CA VAL A 69 -3.17 5.57 -5.00
C VAL A 69 -2.90 4.13 -4.58
N HIS A 70 -3.94 3.35 -4.31
CA HIS A 70 -3.82 1.94 -3.97
C HIS A 70 -3.15 1.13 -5.08
N PHE A 71 -3.57 1.31 -6.34
CA PHE A 71 -2.95 0.63 -7.48
C PHE A 71 -1.49 1.01 -7.67
N TRP A 72 -1.17 2.30 -7.49
CA TRP A 72 0.21 2.77 -7.59
C TRP A 72 1.11 2.19 -6.49
N GLN A 73 0.62 2.18 -5.24
CA GLN A 73 1.35 1.60 -4.12
C GLN A 73 1.59 0.09 -4.32
N MET A 74 0.59 -0.64 -4.81
CA MET A 74 0.73 -2.07 -5.13
C MET A 74 1.82 -2.31 -6.19
N GLY A 75 1.86 -1.47 -7.22
CA GLY A 75 2.91 -1.52 -8.24
C GLY A 75 4.31 -1.30 -7.68
N ASN A 76 4.47 -0.37 -6.73
CA ASN A 76 5.75 -0.08 -6.09
C ASN A 76 6.19 -1.21 -5.13
N LEU A 77 5.26 -1.79 -4.37
CA LEU A 77 5.52 -2.92 -3.50
C LEU A 77 6.03 -4.13 -4.30
N ASN A 78 5.38 -4.45 -5.42
CA ASN A 78 5.82 -5.52 -6.32
C ASN A 78 7.23 -5.29 -6.89
N LYS A 79 7.59 -4.03 -7.19
CA LYS A 79 8.95 -3.69 -7.63
C LYS A 79 9.97 -3.87 -6.51
N LEU A 80 9.61 -3.46 -5.29
CA LEU A 80 10.45 -3.59 -4.10
C LEU A 80 10.75 -5.06 -3.80
N GLU A 81 9.73 -5.91 -3.86
CA GLU A 81 9.83 -7.34 -3.65
C GLU A 81 10.77 -8.00 -4.68
N LYS A 82 10.59 -7.69 -5.97
CA LYS A 82 11.50 -8.18 -7.03
C LYS A 82 12.95 -7.75 -6.83
N ASN A 83 13.18 -6.52 -6.36
CA ASN A 83 14.52 -6.03 -6.06
C ASN A 83 15.13 -6.75 -4.86
N ARG A 84 14.33 -7.01 -3.82
CA ARG A 84 14.75 -7.78 -2.65
C ARG A 84 15.15 -9.20 -3.04
N ASP A 85 14.31 -9.90 -3.82
CA ASP A 85 14.59 -11.25 -4.29
C ASP A 85 15.90 -11.32 -5.11
N ARG A 86 16.14 -10.32 -5.96
CA ARG A 86 17.38 -10.23 -6.73
C ARG A 86 18.62 -10.06 -5.83
N LEU A 87 18.54 -9.21 -4.79
CA LEU A 87 19.64 -9.00 -3.84
C LEU A 87 19.93 -10.24 -3.01
N VAL A 88 18.87 -10.88 -2.53
CA VAL A 88 18.91 -12.15 -1.79
C VAL A 88 19.60 -13.24 -2.63
N LYS A 89 19.15 -13.44 -3.88
CA LYS A 89 19.75 -14.42 -4.79
C LYS A 89 21.24 -14.13 -5.05
N ARG A 90 21.62 -12.87 -5.26
CA ARG A 90 23.03 -12.48 -5.46
C ARG A 90 23.89 -12.76 -4.24
N ARG A 91 23.37 -12.48 -3.03
CA ARG A 91 24.09 -12.78 -1.78
C ARG A 91 24.28 -14.29 -1.62
N MET A 92 23.26 -15.09 -1.91
CA MET A 92 23.35 -16.54 -1.81
C MET A 92 24.40 -17.12 -2.78
N MET A 93 24.42 -16.67 -4.03
CA MET A 93 25.43 -17.12 -5.00
C MET A 93 26.87 -16.79 -4.56
N ARG A 94 27.09 -15.66 -3.88
CA ARG A 94 28.40 -15.31 -3.33
C ARG A 94 28.80 -16.23 -2.19
N LEU A 95 27.89 -16.50 -1.26
CA LEU A 95 28.14 -17.42 -0.15
C LEU A 95 28.42 -18.85 -0.64
N LEU A 96 27.70 -19.32 -1.66
CA LEU A 96 27.95 -20.62 -2.28
C LEU A 96 29.32 -20.68 -2.94
N ALA A 97 29.72 -19.64 -3.68
CA ALA A 97 31.04 -19.56 -4.30
C ALA A 97 32.19 -19.44 -3.28
N GLU A 98 31.95 -18.81 -2.14
CA GLU A 98 32.90 -18.75 -1.02
C GLU A 98 33.05 -20.13 -0.35
N GLN A 99 31.94 -20.85 -0.13
CA GLN A 99 32.00 -22.22 0.39
C GLN A 99 32.70 -23.19 -0.57
N GLU A 100 32.44 -23.10 -1.87
CA GLU A 100 33.08 -23.96 -2.88
C GLU A 100 34.61 -23.78 -2.89
N LYS A 101 35.09 -22.54 -2.71
CA LYS A 101 36.52 -22.24 -2.61
C LYS A 101 37.17 -22.74 -1.31
N GLU A 102 36.42 -22.83 -0.22
CA GLU A 102 36.92 -23.32 1.06
C GLU A 102 36.96 -24.85 1.14
N THR A 103 36.21 -25.52 0.27
CA THR A 103 36.16 -26.99 0.14
C THR A 103 37.16 -27.59 -0.85
N MET A 104 37.89 -26.77 -1.61
CA MET A 104 38.99 -27.19 -2.50
C MET A 104 40.34 -26.89 -1.85
#